data_AF-A0A2C6AY55-F1
#
_entry.id   AF-A0A2C6AY55-F1
#
_cell.length_a   1.000
_cell.length_b   1.000
_cell.length_c   1.000
_cell.angle_alpha   90.00
_cell.angle_beta   90.00
_cell.angle_gamma   90.00
#
_symmetry.space_group_name_H-M   'P 1'
#
loop_
_entity.id
_entity.type
_entity.pdbx_description
1 polymer ?
#
loop_
_entity_poly.entity_id
_entity_poly.type
_entity_poly.pdbx_seq_one_letter_code
_entity_poly.pdbx_strand_id
1 'polypeptide(L)'
;MSGIHCSNCDRKIKSDEEIIVHEDEVYCRDCVGENTYTSYWVDGECIGDETDIEDYDTIEEFKKSLEEEIKHWETQLKENEKTGNERYMNFYKEKLGDAKSKYDKYFGEDGI
;
A
#
# COMPACT_ATOMS: atom_id res chain seq x y z
N MET A 1 11.31 17.69 -6.35
CA MET A 1 10.56 16.52 -6.90
C MET A 1 11.52 15.35 -6.97
N SER A 2 11.98 14.96 -5.78
CA SER A 2 12.11 13.55 -5.46
C SER A 2 10.82 12.84 -5.92
N GLY A 3 11.00 11.67 -6.50
CA GLY A 3 9.92 10.81 -6.95
C GLY A 3 10.23 9.40 -6.50
N ILE A 4 9.32 8.47 -6.75
CA ILE A 4 9.53 7.08 -6.38
C ILE A 4 10.66 6.49 -7.22
N HIS A 5 11.61 5.83 -6.57
CA HIS A 5 12.71 5.11 -7.21
C HIS A 5 12.51 3.61 -7.00
N CYS A 6 12.89 2.82 -8.00
CA CYS A 6 12.87 1.37 -7.91
C CYS A 6 13.89 0.89 -6.86
N SER A 7 13.44 0.08 -5.91
CA SER A 7 14.26 -0.42 -4.79
C SER A 7 15.40 -1.34 -5.25
N ASN A 8 15.30 -1.94 -6.45
CA ASN A 8 16.33 -2.81 -7.01
C ASN A 8 17.38 -2.07 -7.88
N CYS A 9 16.94 -1.17 -8.78
CA CYS A 9 17.83 -0.53 -9.76
C CYS A 9 18.02 0.98 -9.56
N ASP A 10 17.39 1.56 -8.54
CA ASP A 10 17.43 2.99 -8.19
C ASP A 10 16.96 3.92 -9.33
N ARG A 11 16.34 3.37 -10.38
CA ARG A 11 15.76 4.15 -11.47
C ARG A 11 14.54 4.88 -10.94
N LYS A 12 14.47 6.19 -11.22
CA LYS A 12 13.24 6.97 -11.02
C LYS A 12 12.11 6.39 -11.87
N ILE A 13 11.01 6.04 -11.22
CA ILE A 13 9.80 5.55 -11.86
C ILE A 13 8.98 6.76 -12.35
N LYS A 14 8.43 6.68 -13.56
CA LYS A 14 7.58 7.75 -14.11
C LYS A 14 6.17 7.62 -13.55
N SER A 15 5.42 8.73 -13.55
CA SER A 15 4.06 8.77 -13.01
C SER A 15 3.09 7.82 -13.72
N ASP A 16 3.32 7.56 -15.01
CA ASP A 16 2.53 6.73 -15.90
C ASP A 16 3.09 5.31 -16.10
N GLU A 17 4.11 4.93 -15.33
CA GLU A 17 4.65 3.57 -15.35
C GLU A 17 3.98 2.70 -14.28
N GLU A 18 3.77 1.43 -14.63
CA GLU A 18 3.33 0.38 -13.71
C GLU A 18 4.36 0.21 -12.58
N ILE A 19 3.85 0.04 -11.37
CA ILE A 19 4.64 -0.21 -10.17
C ILE A 19 4.19 -1.47 -9.47
N ILE A 20 5.18 -2.18 -8.94
CA ILE A 20 4.98 -3.37 -8.12
C ILE A 20 5.40 -3.02 -6.70
N VAL A 21 4.53 -3.28 -5.74
CA VAL A 21 4.78 -3.07 -4.32
C VAL A 21 4.86 -4.43 -3.64
N HIS A 22 5.96 -4.68 -2.94
CA HIS A 22 6.17 -5.92 -2.20
C HIS A 22 6.91 -5.61 -0.90
N GLU A 23 6.40 -6.08 0.25
CA GLU A 23 7.01 -5.86 1.57
C GLU A 23 7.41 -4.39 1.81
N ASP A 24 6.53 -3.44 1.46
CA ASP A 24 6.73 -1.99 1.56
C ASP A 24 7.84 -1.40 0.68
N GLU A 25 8.35 -2.14 -0.29
CA GLU A 25 9.28 -1.69 -1.31
C GLU A 25 8.59 -1.54 -2.67
N VAL A 26 8.97 -0.49 -3.42
CA VAL A 26 8.45 -0.25 -4.77
C VAL A 26 9.48 -0.66 -5.80
N TYR A 27 9.03 -1.36 -6.84
CA TYR A 27 9.86 -1.84 -7.94
C TYR A 27 9.27 -1.40 -9.28
N CYS A 28 10.14 -1.12 -10.25
CA CYS A 28 9.71 -0.97 -11.65
C CYS A 28 9.50 -2.35 -12.28
N ARG A 29 8.59 -2.42 -13.27
CA ARG A 29 8.29 -3.66 -14.02
C ARG A 29 9.52 -4.42 -14.52
N ASP A 30 10.54 -3.70 -14.98
CA ASP A 30 11.77 -4.31 -15.52
C ASP A 30 12.60 -5.09 -14.48
N CYS A 31 12.37 -4.85 -13.18
CA CYS A 31 13.12 -5.47 -12.09
C CYS A 31 12.39 -6.65 -11.44
N VAL A 32 11.15 -6.91 -11.83
CA VAL A 32 10.34 -8.00 -11.29
C VAL A 32 10.17 -9.04 -12.38
N GLY A 33 10.51 -10.30 -12.08
CA GLY A 33 10.27 -11.41 -13.00
C GLY A 33 8.78 -11.74 -13.09
N GLU A 34 8.35 -12.39 -14.17
CA GLU A 34 7.02 -12.98 -14.22
C GLU A 34 6.89 -14.04 -13.12
N ASN A 35 6.00 -13.80 -12.17
CA ASN A 35 5.65 -14.75 -11.12
C ASN A 35 4.18 -15.14 -11.26
N THR A 36 3.89 -16.43 -11.05
CA THR A 36 2.52 -16.91 -10.91
C THR A 36 2.16 -16.92 -9.44
N TYR A 37 1.10 -16.21 -9.07
CA TYR A 37 0.54 -16.23 -7.72
C TYR A 37 -0.94 -16.59 -7.75
N THR A 38 -1.47 -17.02 -6.60
CA THR A 38 -2.88 -17.39 -6.45
C THR A 38 -3.61 -16.29 -5.70
N SER A 39 -4.52 -15.58 -6.38
CA SER A 39 -5.43 -14.63 -5.76
C SER A 39 -6.76 -15.29 -5.37
N TYR A 40 -7.28 -14.94 -4.20
CA TYR A 40 -8.56 -15.42 -3.66
C TYR A 40 -9.63 -14.35 -3.84
N TRP A 41 -10.80 -14.75 -4.38
CA TRP A 41 -11.90 -13.83 -4.68
C TRP A 41 -13.21 -14.33 -4.05
N VAL A 42 -13.98 -13.41 -3.48
CA VAL A 42 -15.32 -13.66 -2.93
C VAL A 42 -16.28 -12.62 -3.50
N ASP A 43 -17.37 -13.06 -4.12
CA ASP A 43 -18.40 -12.20 -4.71
C ASP A 43 -17.87 -11.11 -5.69
N GLY A 44 -16.73 -11.37 -6.32
CA GLY A 44 -16.09 -10.44 -7.27
C GLY A 44 -15.11 -9.44 -6.63
N GLU A 45 -14.89 -9.53 -5.32
CA GLU A 45 -13.87 -8.77 -4.60
C GLU A 45 -12.64 -9.65 -4.34
N CYS A 46 -11.45 -9.14 -4.63
CA CYS A 46 -10.20 -9.79 -4.24
C CYS A 46 -10.02 -9.66 -2.73
N ILE A 47 -9.90 -10.79 -2.02
CA ILE A 47 -9.75 -10.83 -0.56
C ILE A 47 -8.29 -11.08 -0.12
N GLY A 48 -7.37 -11.14 -1.07
CA GLY A 48 -5.94 -11.32 -0.86
C GLY A 48 -5.37 -12.38 -1.80
N ASP A 49 -4.07 -12.56 -1.73
CA ASP A 49 -3.36 -13.57 -2.51
C ASP A 49 -2.27 -14.25 -1.67
N GLU A 50 -1.60 -15.25 -2.23
CA GLU A 50 -0.53 -16.00 -1.53
C GLU A 50 0.75 -15.19 -1.33
N THR A 51 0.82 -14.00 -1.93
CA THR A 51 1.95 -13.10 -1.88
C THR A 51 1.50 -11.75 -1.31
N ASP A 52 2.41 -11.00 -0.69
CA ASP A 52 2.12 -9.60 -0.31
C ASP A 52 2.55 -8.69 -1.48
N ILE A 53 2.11 -9.01 -2.70
CA ILE A 53 2.44 -8.29 -3.94
C ILE A 53 1.21 -7.52 -4.41
N GLU A 54 1.38 -6.21 -4.63
CA GLU A 54 0.36 -5.35 -5.21
C GLU A 54 0.89 -4.68 -6.48
N ASP A 55 0.10 -4.71 -7.55
CA ASP A 55 0.43 -4.08 -8.83
C ASP A 55 -0.47 -2.85 -9.05
N TYR A 56 0.11 -1.73 -9.47
CA TYR A 56 -0.62 -0.50 -9.82
C TYR A 56 -0.18 0.02 -11.18
N ASP A 57 -1.12 0.46 -12.03
CA ASP A 57 -0.79 0.94 -13.37
C ASP A 57 -0.07 2.30 -13.33
N THR A 58 -0.25 3.06 -12.25
CA THR A 58 0.36 4.39 -12.07
C THR A 58 0.72 4.70 -10.62
N ILE A 59 1.62 5.68 -10.44
CA ILE A 59 1.95 6.23 -9.11
C ILE A 59 0.71 6.86 -8.44
N GLU A 60 -0.19 7.45 -9.21
CA GLU A 60 -1.41 8.08 -8.67
C GLU A 60 -2.38 7.03 -8.12
N GLU A 61 -2.51 5.88 -8.79
CA GLU A 61 -3.34 4.77 -8.29
C GLU A 61 -2.79 4.21 -6.98
N PHE A 62 -1.47 4.02 -6.89
CA PHE A 62 -0.82 3.62 -5.64
C PHE A 62 -1.01 4.65 -4.53
N LYS A 63 -0.87 5.93 -4.83
CA LYS A 63 -1.14 6.98 -3.85
C LYS A 63 -2.58 6.90 -3.34
N LYS A 64 -3.53 6.75 -4.27
CA LYS A 64 -4.95 6.67 -3.95
C LYS A 64 -5.28 5.43 -3.12
N SER A 65 -4.67 4.28 -3.39
CA SER A 65 -4.90 3.07 -2.59
C SER A 65 -4.46 3.26 -1.13
N LEU A 66 -3.30 3.89 -0.89
CA LEU A 66 -2.85 4.22 0.45
C LEU A 66 -3.78 5.23 1.15
N GLU A 67 -4.28 6.24 0.44
CA GLU A 67 -5.26 7.19 0.99
C GLU A 67 -6.57 6.49 1.38
N GLU A 68 -7.05 5.56 0.56
CA GLU A 68 -8.24 4.75 0.81
C GLU A 68 -8.03 3.79 2.00
N GLU A 69 -6.86 3.16 2.10
CA GLU A 69 -6.48 2.29 3.22
C GLU A 69 -6.44 3.08 4.54
N ILE A 70 -5.79 4.25 4.56
CA ILE A 70 -5.75 5.13 5.74
C ILE A 70 -7.18 5.49 6.17
N LYS A 71 -8.03 5.88 5.23
CA LYS A 71 -9.44 6.22 5.50
C LYS A 71 -10.22 5.02 6.03
N HIS A 72 -9.97 3.83 5.52
CA HIS A 72 -10.56 2.59 6.02
C HIS A 72 -10.20 2.38 7.49
N TRP A 73 -8.91 2.42 7.85
CA TRP A 73 -8.46 2.22 9.24
C TRP A 73 -8.94 3.32 10.19
N GLU A 74 -8.98 4.58 9.75
CA GLU A 74 -9.57 5.68 10.55
C GLU A 74 -11.06 5.47 10.82
N THR A 75 -11.80 4.89 9.87
CA THR A 75 -13.21 4.56 10.04
C THR A 75 -13.39 3.41 11.03
N GLN A 76 -12.63 2.32 10.85
CA GLN A 76 -12.65 1.17 11.77
C GLN A 76 -12.31 1.56 13.20
N LEU A 77 -11.32 2.44 13.39
CA LEU A 77 -10.94 2.92 14.71
C LEU A 77 -12.08 3.71 15.37
N LYS A 78 -12.69 4.67 14.66
CA LYS A 78 -13.83 5.46 15.16
C LYS A 78 -15.05 4.61 15.51
N GLU A 79 -15.30 3.54 14.77
CA GLU A 79 -16.40 2.61 15.05
C GLU A 79 -16.12 1.76 16.29
N ASN A 80 -14.89 1.31 16.47
CA ASN A 80 -14.49 0.46 17.60
C ASN A 80 -14.19 1.24 18.89
N GLU A 81 -13.90 2.54 18.80
CA GLU A 81 -13.89 3.42 19.98
C GLU A 81 -15.24 3.43 20.71
N LYS A 82 -16.34 3.29 19.97
CA LYS A 82 -17.71 3.22 20.54
C LYS A 82 -17.97 1.91 21.28
N THR A 83 -17.27 0.83 20.91
CA THR A 83 -17.44 -0.50 21.52
C THR A 83 -16.53 -0.70 22.74
N GLY A 84 -15.52 0.15 22.91
CA GLY A 84 -14.59 0.10 24.05
C GLY A 84 -13.67 -1.12 24.06
N ASN A 85 -13.56 -1.84 22.94
CA ASN A 85 -12.70 -3.03 22.86
C ASN A 85 -11.24 -2.64 22.60
N GLU A 86 -10.45 -2.57 23.67
CA GLU A 86 -9.04 -2.17 23.62
C GLU A 86 -8.18 -3.00 22.66
N ARG A 87 -8.45 -4.32 22.54
CA ARG A 87 -7.68 -5.18 21.64
C ARG A 87 -7.86 -4.76 20.18
N TYR A 88 -9.10 -4.52 19.76
CA TYR A 88 -9.38 -4.06 18.40
C TYR A 88 -8.90 -2.63 18.17
N MET A 89 -9.07 -1.73 19.15
CA MET A 89 -8.54 -0.37 19.02
C MET A 89 -7.02 -0.35 18.83
N ASN A 90 -6.27 -1.17 19.57
CA ASN A 90 -4.82 -1.26 19.42
C ASN A 90 -4.43 -1.83 18.05
N PHE A 91 -5.13 -2.87 17.59
CA PHE A 91 -4.93 -3.43 16.25
C PHE A 91 -5.13 -2.39 15.14
N TYR A 92 -6.25 -1.64 15.16
CA TYR A 92 -6.51 -0.62 14.14
C TYR A 92 -5.57 0.59 14.23
N LYS A 93 -5.09 0.93 15.43
CA LYS A 93 -4.06 1.98 15.59
C LYS A 93 -2.73 1.57 14.97
N GLU A 94 -2.32 0.31 15.17
CA GLU A 94 -1.11 -0.25 14.55
C GLU A 94 -1.23 -0.21 13.03
N LYS A 95 -2.32 -0.75 12.47
CA LYS A 95 -2.59 -0.73 11.02
C LYS A 95 -2.64 0.68 10.42
N LEU A 96 -3.29 1.62 11.10
CA LEU A 96 -3.30 3.02 10.68
C LEU A 96 -1.89 3.64 10.70
N GLY A 97 -1.06 3.27 11.68
CA GLY A 97 0.33 3.72 11.79
C GLY A 97 1.20 3.19 10.64
N ASP A 98 1.04 1.91 10.30
CA ASP A 98 1.75 1.27 9.18
C ASP A 98 1.39 1.96 7.86
N ALA A 99 0.09 2.12 7.57
CA ALA A 99 -0.39 2.75 6.35
C ALA A 99 0.08 4.22 6.21
N LYS A 100 0.06 4.99 7.32
CA LYS A 100 0.59 6.36 7.33
C LYS A 100 2.09 6.41 7.12
N SER A 101 2.84 5.52 7.75
CA SER A 101 4.30 5.43 7.57
C SER A 101 4.67 5.08 6.13
N LYS A 102 3.92 4.17 5.49
CA LYS A 102 4.08 3.82 4.08
C LYS A 102 3.76 4.99 3.17
N TYR A 103 2.66 5.72 3.42
CA TYR A 103 2.32 6.92 2.68
C TYR A 103 3.41 7.99 2.82
N ASP A 104 3.87 8.28 4.03
CA ASP A 104 4.88 9.30 4.29
C ASP A 104 6.24 8.94 3.66
N LYS A 105 6.63 7.65 3.66
CA LYS A 105 7.84 7.16 3.00
C LYS A 105 7.91 7.54 1.51
N TYR A 106 6.78 7.50 0.80
CA TYR A 106 6.73 7.71 -0.65
C TYR A 106 6.19 9.09 -1.06
N PHE A 107 5.35 9.71 -0.23
CA PHE A 107 4.58 10.91 -0.56
C PHE A 107 4.61 11.99 0.53
N GLY A 108 5.31 11.77 1.65
CA GLY A 108 5.47 12.74 2.73
C GLY A 108 6.42 13.89 2.38
N GLU A 109 6.49 14.90 3.24
CA GLU A 109 7.24 16.15 2.99
C GLU A 109 8.76 15.95 2.77
N ASP A 110 9.34 14.87 3.29
CA ASP A 110 10.76 14.50 3.09
C ASP A 110 11.02 13.72 1.78
N GLY A 111 9.97 13.39 1.03
CA GLY A 111 10.03 12.83 -0.32
C GLY A 111 10.09 13.89 -1.43
N ILE A 112 10.73 15.05 -1.20
CA ILE A 112 10.84 16.17 -2.19
C ILE A 112 12.28 16.56 -2.53
#